data_AF-A0A351E7C4-F1
#
_entry.id   AF-A0A351E7C4-F1
#
_cell.length_a   1.000
_cell.length_b   1.000
_cell.length_c   1.000
_cell.angle_alpha   90.00
_cell.angle_beta   90.00
_cell.angle_gamma   90.00
#
_symmetry.space_group_name_H-M   'P 1'
#
loop_
_entity.id
_entity.type
_entity.pdbx_description
1 polymer ?
#
loop_
_entity_poly.entity_id
_entity_poly.type
_entity_poly.pdbx_seq_one_letter_code
_entity_poly.pdbx_strand_id
1 'polypeptide(L)'
;FFIAHPASFTFMRSFDILTMVVLGGLGSMTGSVMGAVVLTFISAALADFPQWRMIIYSLTMIILMLYRPQGLFGSKELSLQMFQSLKIGGKKK
;
A
#
# COMPACT_ATOMS: atom_id res chain seq x y z
N PHE A 1 14.70 -10.14 -17.25
CA PHE A 1 15.74 -9.47 -16.46
C PHE A 1 15.26 -8.07 -16.09
N PHE A 2 14.91 -7.83 -14.82
CA PHE A 2 14.60 -6.50 -14.31
C PHE A 2 15.93 -5.80 -13.96
N ILE A 3 16.61 -5.28 -14.98
CA ILE A 3 17.79 -4.43 -14.79
C ILE A 3 17.25 -3.05 -14.42
N ALA A 4 17.66 -2.50 -13.29
CA ALA A 4 17.25 -1.16 -12.86
C ALA A 4 17.69 -0.12 -13.89
N HIS A 5 16.79 0.20 -14.83
CA HIS A 5 17.04 1.17 -15.88
C HIS A 5 16.70 2.56 -15.33
N PRO A 6 17.59 3.56 -15.37
CA PRO A 6 17.36 4.86 -14.73
C PRO A 6 16.13 5.58 -15.30
N ALA A 7 15.75 5.33 -16.56
CA ALA A 7 14.52 5.88 -17.14
C ALA A 7 13.23 5.28 -16.55
N SER A 8 13.32 4.23 -15.71
CA SER A 8 12.17 3.68 -14.98
C SER A 8 11.74 4.56 -13.81
N PHE A 9 12.64 5.39 -13.28
CA PHE A 9 12.40 6.26 -12.12
C PHE A 9 11.83 7.61 -12.58
N THR A 10 10.65 7.56 -13.19
CA THR A 10 9.93 8.77 -13.60
C THR A 10 9.10 9.33 -12.46
N PHE A 11 8.70 10.60 -12.57
CA PHE A 11 7.76 11.23 -11.63
C PHE A 11 6.46 10.42 -11.47
N MET A 12 5.97 9.80 -12.55
CA MET A 12 4.81 8.91 -12.52
C MET A 12 5.04 7.70 -11.60
N ARG A 13 6.25 7.12 -11.56
CA ARG A 13 6.55 6.02 -10.64
C ARG A 13 6.58 6.45 -9.18
N SER A 14 7.07 7.65 -8.88
CA SER A 14 6.98 8.20 -7.53
C SER A 14 5.53 8.36 -7.09
N PHE A 15 4.66 8.85 -7.98
CA PHE A 15 3.23 8.97 -7.70
C PHE A 15 2.56 7.62 -7.43
N ASP A 16 2.85 6.59 -8.25
CA ASP A 16 2.35 5.23 -8.03
C ASP A 16 2.69 4.73 -6.61
N ILE A 17 3.95 4.87 -6.20
CA ILE A 17 4.42 4.43 -4.87
C ILE A 17 3.73 5.24 -3.76
N LEU A 18 3.60 6.55 -3.92
CA LEU A 18 2.91 7.41 -2.97
C LEU A 18 1.44 7.00 -2.82
N THR A 19 0.76 6.69 -3.92
CA THR A 19 -0.63 6.20 -3.85
C THR A 19 -0.75 4.89 -3.10
N MET A 20 0.19 3.95 -3.28
CA MET A 20 0.23 2.69 -2.54
C MET A 20 0.34 2.89 -1.03
N VAL A 21 1.26 3.74 -0.60
CA VAL A 21 1.53 4.00 0.83
C VAL A 21 0.40 4.81 1.45
N VAL A 22 -0.10 5.84 0.78
CA VAL A 22 -1.19 6.68 1.31
C VAL A 22 -2.49 5.89 1.39
N LEU A 23 -2.75 4.98 0.44
CA LEU A 23 -3.86 4.03 0.50
C LEU A 23 -3.81 3.16 1.74
N GLY A 24 -2.64 2.60 2.03
CA GLY A 24 -2.41 1.80 3.23
C GLY A 24 -2.45 2.58 4.54
N GLY A 25 -1.93 3.81 4.53
CA GLY A 25 -1.83 4.74 5.65
C GLY A 25 -0.38 5.10 6.01
N LEU A 26 -0.10 6.41 6.04
CA LEU A 26 1.24 6.97 6.33
C LEU A 26 1.79 6.62 7.72
N GLY A 27 0.93 6.23 8.66
CA GLY A 27 1.29 5.91 10.04
C GLY A 27 1.28 4.40 10.39
N SER A 28 1.20 3.51 9.40
CA SER A 28 1.21 2.05 9.63
C SER A 28 1.96 1.30 8.54
N MET A 29 3.03 0.59 8.92
CA MET A 29 3.79 -0.26 8.00
C MET A 29 2.96 -1.42 7.46
N THR A 30 2.14 -2.05 8.31
CA THR A 30 1.24 -3.14 7.90
C THR A 30 0.14 -2.65 6.96
N GLY A 31 -0.39 -1.45 7.21
CA GLY A 31 -1.32 -0.77 6.32
C GLY A 31 -0.70 -0.50 4.95
N SER A 32 0.50 0.06 4.92
CA SER A 32 1.24 0.36 3.69
C SER A 32 1.49 -0.88 2.83
N VAL A 33 1.88 -2.01 3.45
CA VAL A 33 2.07 -3.28 2.73
C VAL A 33 0.76 -3.78 2.14
N MET A 34 -0.32 -3.78 2.92
CA MET A 34 -1.63 -4.23 2.44
C MET A 34 -2.15 -3.33 1.31
N GLY A 35 -1.99 -2.00 1.45
CA GLY A 35 -2.35 -1.02 0.43
C GLY A 35 -1.55 -1.20 -0.86
N ALA A 36 -0.24 -1.46 -0.78
CA ALA A 36 0.59 -1.77 -1.93
C ALA A 36 0.15 -3.05 -2.65
N VAL A 37 -0.20 -4.11 -1.92
CA VAL A 37 -0.72 -5.36 -2.50
C VAL A 37 -2.03 -5.10 -3.25
N VAL A 38 -3.00 -4.45 -2.60
CA VAL A 38 -4.31 -4.16 -3.22
C VAL A 38 -4.16 -3.29 -4.46
N LEU A 39 -3.40 -2.19 -4.37
CA LEU A 39 -3.20 -1.32 -5.52
C LEU A 39 -2.47 -2.04 -6.64
N THR A 40 -1.47 -2.87 -6.33
CA THR A 40 -0.76 -3.67 -7.34
C THR A 40 -1.69 -4.64 -8.06
N PHE A 41 -2.62 -5.29 -7.36
CA PHE A 41 -3.64 -6.13 -7.99
C PHE A 41 -4.56 -5.32 -8.91
N ILE A 42 -4.98 -4.13 -8.48
CA ILE A 42 -5.76 -3.21 -9.33
C ILE A 42 -4.95 -2.79 -10.55
N SER A 43 -3.67 -2.44 -10.40
CA SER A 43 -2.78 -2.08 -11.50
C SER A 43 -2.60 -3.23 -12.49
N ALA A 44 -2.49 -4.45 -11.98
CA ALA A 44 -2.31 -5.65 -12.79
C ALA A 44 -3.58 -5.98 -13.59
N ALA A 45 -4.76 -5.86 -12.97
CA ALA A 45 -6.03 -6.02 -13.66
C ALA A 45 -6.27 -4.94 -14.74
N LEU A 46 -5.72 -3.74 -14.54
CA LEU A 46 -5.81 -2.62 -15.49
C LEU A 46 -4.59 -2.49 -16.40
N ALA A 47 -3.73 -3.51 -16.45
CA ALA A 47 -2.50 -3.46 -17.26
C ALA A 47 -2.78 -3.17 -18.74
N ASP A 48 -3.90 -3.69 -19.26
CA ASP A 48 -4.33 -3.53 -20.65
C ASP A 48 -4.92 -2.14 -20.96
N PHE A 49 -5.20 -1.33 -19.93
CA PHE A 49 -5.88 -0.04 -20.06
C PHE A 49 -5.13 1.09 -19.33
N PRO A 50 -4.01 1.59 -19.90
CA PRO A 50 -3.14 2.56 -19.24
C PRO A 50 -3.84 3.88 -18.87
N GLN A 51 -4.72 4.40 -19.74
CA GLN A 51 -5.48 5.62 -19.47
C GLN A 51 -6.43 5.49 -18.26
N TRP A 52 -7.02 4.31 -18.05
CA TRP A 52 -7.94 4.08 -16.95
C TRP A 52 -7.22 4.01 -15.60
N ARG A 53 -6.00 3.47 -15.57
CA ARG A 53 -5.16 3.42 -14.37
C ARG A 53 -4.94 4.81 -13.78
N MET A 54 -4.68 5.81 -14.62
CA MET A 54 -4.42 7.18 -14.17
C MET A 54 -5.66 7.82 -13.53
N ILE A 55 -6.83 7.68 -14.17
CA ILE A 55 -8.11 8.18 -13.65
C ILE A 55 -8.45 7.52 -12.30
N ILE A 56 -8.29 6.20 -12.22
CA ILE A 56 -8.61 5.43 -11.02
C ILE A 56 -7.70 5.80 -9.86
N TYR A 57 -6.40 6.04 -10.10
CA TYR A 57 -5.49 6.48 -9.05
C TYR A 57 -5.86 7.85 -8.50
N SER A 58 -6.18 8.82 -9.37
CA SER A 58 -6.60 10.16 -8.95
C SER A 58 -7.90 10.11 -8.14
N LEU A 59 -8.90 9.35 -8.60
CA LEU A 59 -10.16 9.18 -7.88
C LEU A 59 -9.95 8.49 -6.54
N THR A 60 -9.17 7.41 -6.50
CA THR A 60 -8.87 6.67 -5.28
C THR A 60 -8.20 7.58 -4.23
N MET A 61 -7.28 8.43 -4.66
CA MET A 61 -6.64 9.43 -3.79
C MET A 61 -7.64 10.45 -3.22
N ILE A 62 -8.49 11.02 -4.06
CA ILE A 62 -9.49 12.00 -3.64
C ILE A 62 -10.47 11.35 -2.64
N ILE A 63 -10.97 10.16 -2.97
CA ILE A 63 -11.87 9.39 -2.10
C ILE A 63 -11.18 9.12 -0.76
N LEU A 64 -9.91 8.70 -0.77
CA LEU A 64 -9.18 8.44 0.46
C LEU A 64 -9.05 9.69 1.33
N MET A 65 -8.67 10.82 0.74
CA MET A 65 -8.56 12.09 1.48
C MET A 65 -9.89 12.51 2.10
N LEU A 66 -11.00 12.24 1.42
CA LEU A 66 -12.37 12.50 1.91
C LEU A 66 -12.77 11.58 3.06
N TYR A 67 -12.56 10.27 2.93
CA TYR A 67 -13.10 9.30 3.89
C TYR A 67 -12.14 8.98 5.05
N ARG A 68 -10.83 8.98 4.82
CA ARG A 68 -9.80 8.75 5.84
C ARG A 68 -8.44 9.29 5.41
N PRO A 69 -8.09 10.54 5.76
CA PRO A 69 -6.77 11.11 5.46
C PRO A 69 -5.60 10.37 6.15
N GLN A 70 -5.88 9.48 7.10
CA GLN A 70 -4.88 8.62 7.74
C GLN A 70 -4.69 7.24 7.07
N GLY A 71 -5.41 6.96 5.97
CA GLY A 71 -5.39 5.68 5.23
C GLY A 71 -6.23 4.56 5.85
N LEU A 72 -6.27 3.39 5.17
CA LEU A 72 -7.14 2.24 5.50
C LEU A 72 -6.92 1.67 6.91
N PHE A 73 -5.67 1.62 7.38
CA PHE A 73 -5.30 1.02 8.67
C PHE A 73 -4.81 2.03 9.71
N GLY A 74 -5.17 3.32 9.57
CA GLY A 74 -4.67 4.44 10.37
C GLY A 74 -4.31 4.10 11.82
N SER A 75 -3.05 4.40 12.20
CA SER A 75 -2.36 4.22 13.51
C SER A 75 -2.55 2.90 14.28
N LYS A 76 -3.39 1.99 13.80
CA LYS A 76 -3.49 0.62 14.27
C LYS A 76 -2.41 -0.16 13.56
N GLU A 77 -1.19 -0.06 14.07
CA GLU A 77 -0.23 -1.11 13.81
C GLU A 77 -0.89 -2.41 14.24
N LEU A 78 -1.11 -3.34 13.30
CA LEU A 78 -1.23 -4.75 13.64
C LEU A 78 0.11 -5.13 14.25
N SER A 79 0.29 -4.77 15.53
CA SER A 79 1.51 -4.99 16.26
C SER A 79 1.73 -6.49 16.21
N LEU A 80 2.86 -6.87 15.61
CA LEU A 80 3.37 -8.23 15.59
C LEU A 80 3.52 -8.81 17.02
N GLN A 81 3.33 -7.99 18.07
CA GLN A 81 3.14 -8.42 19.46
C GLN A 81 1.91 -9.32 19.67
N MET A 82 0.83 -9.22 18.88
CA MET A 82 -0.28 -10.19 18.94
C MET A 82 0.19 -11.58 18.48
N PHE A 83 0.98 -11.65 17.40
CA PHE A 83 1.53 -12.91 16.90
C PHE A 83 2.66 -13.45 17.79
N GLN A 84 3.44 -12.56 18.43
CA GLN A 84 4.43 -12.94 19.43
C GLN A 84 3.78 -13.51 20.70
N SER A 85 2.62 -13.00 21.13
CA SER A 85 1.88 -13.58 22.26
C SER A 85 1.34 -14.99 21.96
N LEU A 86 1.12 -15.34 20.69
CA LEU A 86 0.72 -16.69 20.27
C LEU A 86 1.92 -17.66 20.19
N LYS A 87 3.12 -17.16 19.86
CA LYS A 87 4.34 -17.99 19.74
C LYS A 87 5.14 -18.11 21.05
N ILE A 88 4.85 -17.28 22.05
CA ILE A 88 5.50 -17.32 23.39
C ILE A 88 4.56 -17.97 24.44
N GLY A 89 3.70 -18.91 24.00
CA GLY A 89 2.90 -19.77 24.89
C GLY A 89 3.64 -20.99 25.44
N GLY A 90 4.92 -21.18 25.11
CA GLY A 90 5.76 -22.29 25.59
C GLY A 90 6.64 -21.90 26.77
N LYS A 91 6.09 -21.38 27.87
CA LYS A 91 6.85 -21.09 29.09
C LYS A 91 6.73 -22.23 30.09
N LYS A 92 7.83 -22.97 30.23
CA LYS A 92 8.35 -23.64 31.44
C LYS A 92 7.32 -24.06 32.51
N LYS A 93 7.14 -25.38 32.63
CA LYS A 93 7.45 -26.08 33.88
C LYS A 93 8.18 -27.37 33.54
#